data_AF-A0A8K0M3I8-F1
#
_entry.id   AF-A0A8K0M3I8-F1
#
_cell.length_a   1.000
_cell.length_b   1.000
_cell.length_c   1.000
_cell.angle_alpha   90.00
_cell.angle_beta   90.00
_cell.angle_gamma   90.00
#
_symmetry.space_group_name_H-M   'P 1'
#
loop_
_entity.id
_entity.type
_entity.pdbx_description
1 polymer ?
#
loop_
_entity_poly.entity_id
_entity_poly.type
_entity_poly.pdbx_seq_one_letter_code
_entity_poly.pdbx_strand_id
1 'polypeptide(L)'
;MHPIQHLSHHGRGLFNALTPATVSSLLAETNQLLNSFSLDGHPLTRFSTGQTSEHVGDDYFLTSGDKVRFFFEEDAFDDAGSLTKPRARAVNKIGHYLHVLSPPFAHLIDDAAVRAAGEVSPGELALLFLRHRETLGEITVTYVDIMVEGEIGILLFV
;
A
#
# COMPACT_ATOMS: atom_id res chain seq x y z
N MET A 1 14.84 -3.87 14.79
CA MET A 1 14.14 -2.58 14.97
C MET A 1 12.68 -2.89 15.27
N HIS A 2 12.05 -2.18 16.20
CA HIS A 2 10.59 -2.21 16.32
C HIS A 2 9.99 -1.30 15.25
N PRO A 3 8.93 -1.70 14.53
CA PRO A 3 8.27 -0.82 13.57
C PRO A 3 7.77 0.43 14.29
N ILE A 4 8.20 1.61 13.87
CA ILE A 4 7.67 2.87 14.39
C ILE A 4 6.37 3.12 13.65
N GLN A 5 5.22 3.09 14.30
CA GLN A 5 3.97 3.42 13.63
C GLN A 5 3.70 4.91 13.80
N HIS A 6 3.51 5.61 12.68
CA HIS A 6 3.07 7.00 12.68
C HIS A 6 1.82 7.12 11.81
N LEU A 7 0.68 7.36 12.46
CA LEU A 7 -0.57 7.70 11.80
C LEU A 7 -0.83 9.19 12.00
N SER A 8 -0.88 9.97 10.91
CA SER A 8 -1.37 11.34 10.98
C SER A 8 -2.87 11.33 10.74
N HIS A 9 -3.67 11.83 11.69
CA HIS A 9 -5.09 12.08 11.48
C HIS A 9 -5.41 13.48 11.99
N HIS A 10 -5.89 14.37 11.11
CA HIS A 10 -6.15 15.78 11.45
C HIS A 10 -4.97 16.51 12.13
N GLY A 11 -3.75 16.28 11.63
CA GLY A 11 -2.53 16.90 12.16
C GLY A 11 -2.08 16.39 13.53
N ARG A 12 -2.69 15.33 14.06
CA ARG A 12 -2.21 14.61 15.25
C ARG A 12 -1.46 13.36 14.84
N GLY A 13 -0.19 13.27 15.22
CA GLY A 13 0.60 12.05 15.13
C GLY A 13 0.18 11.04 16.20
N LEU A 14 -0.39 9.92 15.77
CA LEU A 14 -0.72 8.77 16.59
C LEU A 14 0.44 7.78 16.48
N PHE A 15 1.18 7.64 17.58
CA PHE A 15 2.24 6.66 17.72
C PHE A 15 1.67 5.35 18.25
N ASN A 16 2.12 4.22 17.70
CA ASN A 16 1.68 2.88 18.12
C ASN A 16 0.15 2.70 18.06
N ALA A 17 -0.47 3.22 16.99
CA ALA A 17 -1.92 3.16 16.78
C ALA A 17 -2.45 1.73 16.62
N LEU A 18 -1.61 0.80 16.15
CA LEU A 18 -1.89 -0.61 15.92
C LEU A 18 -1.00 -1.48 16.80
N THR A 19 -1.47 -2.67 17.16
CA THR A 19 -0.65 -3.63 17.87
C THR A 19 0.46 -4.18 16.95
N PRO A 20 1.57 -4.69 17.52
CA PRO A 20 2.59 -5.39 16.74
C PRO A 20 2.04 -6.59 15.96
N ALA A 21 1.00 -7.25 16.48
CA ALA A 21 0.36 -8.38 15.82
C ALA A 21 -0.38 -7.95 14.55
N THR A 22 -1.18 -6.88 14.63
CA THR A 22 -1.88 -6.30 13.47
C THR A 22 -0.89 -5.83 12.42
N VAL A 23 0.16 -5.11 12.80
CA VAL A 23 1.23 -4.71 11.88
C VAL A 23 1.90 -5.92 11.22
N SER A 24 2.24 -6.96 11.99
CA SER A 24 2.84 -8.16 11.43
C SER A 24 1.91 -8.86 10.44
N SER A 25 0.61 -8.87 10.70
CA SER A 25 -0.39 -9.46 9.81
C SER A 25 -0.52 -8.69 8.49
N LEU A 26 -0.54 -7.36 8.55
CA LEU A 26 -0.58 -6.48 7.37
C LEU A 26 0.67 -6.63 6.51
N LEU A 27 1.84 -6.70 7.14
CA LEU A 27 3.12 -6.90 6.45
C LEU A 27 3.23 -8.30 5.83
N ALA A 28 2.76 -9.34 6.53
CA ALA A 28 2.77 -10.70 6.00
C ALA A 28 1.89 -10.81 4.74
N GLU A 29 0.67 -10.27 4.80
CA GLU A 29 -0.27 -10.24 3.68
C GLU A 29 0.29 -9.46 2.49
N THR A 30 0.84 -8.28 2.75
CA THR A 30 1.49 -7.46 1.72
C THR A 30 2.59 -8.23 1.00
N ASN A 31 3.47 -8.89 1.75
CA ASN A 31 4.54 -9.69 1.15
C ASN A 31 3.99 -10.87 0.36
N GLN A 32 2.94 -11.52 0.85
CA GLN A 32 2.27 -12.61 0.13
C GLN A 32 1.68 -12.12 -1.20
N LEU A 33 0.98 -10.97 -1.21
CA LEU A 33 0.42 -10.36 -2.42
C LEU A 33 1.52 -10.01 -3.44
N LEU A 34 2.60 -9.35 -3.00
CA LEU A 34 3.74 -8.97 -3.86
C LEU A 34 4.48 -10.18 -4.45
N ASN A 35 4.54 -11.28 -3.70
CA ASN A 35 5.23 -12.49 -4.14
C ASN A 35 4.35 -13.39 -5.02
N SER A 36 3.03 -13.27 -4.94
CA SER A 36 2.09 -14.14 -5.66
C SER A 36 1.50 -13.54 -6.93
N PHE A 37 1.46 -12.21 -7.08
CA PHE A 37 0.81 -11.61 -8.25
C PHE A 37 1.53 -11.92 -9.56
N SER A 38 0.77 -12.04 -10.66
CA SER A 38 1.31 -12.33 -11.98
C SER A 38 1.49 -11.06 -12.82
N LEU A 39 2.50 -11.08 -13.70
CA LEU A 39 2.61 -10.11 -14.79
C LEU A 39 1.83 -10.54 -16.04
N ASP A 40 1.43 -11.82 -16.10
CA ASP A 40 0.65 -12.33 -17.21
C ASP A 40 -0.71 -11.62 -17.30
N GLY A 41 -1.00 -11.04 -18.45
CA GLY A 41 -2.18 -10.19 -18.66
C GLY A 41 -2.18 -8.85 -17.91
N HIS A 42 -1.10 -8.49 -17.20
CA HIS A 42 -1.02 -7.21 -16.49
C HIS A 42 -0.63 -6.09 -17.47
N PRO A 43 -1.36 -4.96 -17.51
CA PRO A 43 -1.10 -3.85 -18.45
C PRO A 43 0.13 -3.00 -18.09
N LEU A 44 0.97 -3.48 -17.17
CA LEU A 44 2.15 -2.79 -16.62
C LEU A 44 1.90 -1.32 -16.18
N THR A 45 0.67 -1.01 -15.77
CA THR A 45 0.23 0.35 -15.41
C THR A 45 1.13 0.98 -14.37
N ARG A 46 1.61 2.18 -14.68
CA ARG A 46 2.41 3.02 -13.79
C ARG A 46 1.51 4.02 -13.07
N PHE A 47 1.82 4.32 -11.82
CA PHE A 47 1.13 5.38 -11.10
C PHE A 47 1.83 6.72 -11.39
N SER A 48 1.12 7.68 -12.00
CA SER A 48 1.60 9.05 -12.18
C SER A 48 0.58 10.06 -11.64
N THR A 49 1.07 11.07 -10.92
CA THR A 49 0.23 12.15 -10.38
C THR A 49 0.14 13.37 -11.33
N GLY A 50 0.70 13.27 -12.54
CA GLY A 50 0.83 14.38 -13.50
C GLY A 50 0.15 14.16 -14.86
N GLN A 51 -0.34 15.25 -15.44
CA GLN A 51 -1.19 15.32 -16.65
C GLN A 51 -0.53 14.94 -17.99
N THR A 52 0.62 14.26 -18.02
CA THR A 52 1.51 14.25 -19.21
C THR A 52 1.97 12.89 -19.71
N SER A 53 1.37 11.77 -19.29
CA SER A 53 1.63 10.49 -19.98
C SER A 53 0.33 9.84 -20.42
N GLU A 54 0.28 9.50 -21.72
CA GLU A 54 -0.84 8.80 -22.36
C GLU A 54 -1.32 7.63 -21.50
N HIS A 55 -2.65 7.53 -21.43
CA HIS A 55 -3.56 6.64 -20.69
C HIS A 55 -3.26 5.12 -20.69
N VAL A 56 -2.00 4.68 -20.55
CA VAL A 56 -1.63 3.27 -20.41
C VAL A 56 -2.03 2.81 -19.02
N GLY A 57 -3.25 2.26 -18.93
CA GLY A 57 -3.79 1.71 -17.70
C GLY A 57 -5.00 2.44 -17.13
N ASP A 58 -5.62 3.37 -17.86
CA ASP A 58 -6.84 4.03 -17.41
C ASP A 58 -7.94 3.01 -17.10
N ASP A 59 -8.26 2.07 -17.98
CA ASP A 59 -9.27 1.05 -17.69
C ASP A 59 -8.87 0.16 -16.50
N TYR A 60 -7.58 -0.17 -16.39
CA TYR A 60 -7.06 -0.97 -15.28
C TYR A 60 -7.06 -0.20 -13.95
N PHE A 61 -6.99 1.11 -13.98
CA PHE A 61 -7.17 1.95 -12.80
C PHE A 61 -8.66 2.19 -12.51
N LEU A 62 -9.44 2.65 -13.49
CA LEU A 62 -10.85 3.01 -13.36
C LEU A 62 -11.72 1.81 -12.93
N THR A 63 -11.40 0.59 -13.38
CA THR A 63 -12.15 -0.62 -13.01
C THR A 63 -11.60 -1.36 -11.79
N SER A 64 -10.68 -0.72 -11.03
CA SER A 64 -9.99 -1.35 -9.89
C SER A 64 -10.69 -1.18 -8.54
N GLY A 65 -11.78 -0.41 -8.49
CA GLY A 65 -12.45 -0.03 -7.24
C GLY A 65 -12.93 -1.21 -6.39
N ASP A 66 -13.23 -2.35 -7.02
CA ASP A 66 -13.72 -3.59 -6.43
C ASP A 66 -12.69 -4.73 -6.50
N LYS A 67 -11.41 -4.44 -6.81
CA LYS A 67 -10.35 -5.44 -7.05
C LYS A 67 -9.09 -5.15 -6.24
N VAL A 68 -8.25 -6.17 -6.12
CA VAL A 68 -6.84 -6.04 -5.71
C VAL A 68 -5.98 -6.03 -6.97
N ARG A 69 -5.33 -4.89 -7.22
CA ARG A 69 -4.49 -4.61 -8.39
C ARG A 69 -3.19 -3.95 -7.97
N PHE A 70 -2.19 -4.11 -8.83
CA PHE A 70 -0.82 -3.67 -8.60
C PHE A 70 -0.48 -2.55 -9.57
N PHE A 71 0.17 -1.50 -9.08
CA PHE A 71 0.58 -0.36 -9.89
C PHE A 71 2.07 -0.15 -9.68
N PHE A 72 2.80 -0.01 -10.78
CA PHE A 72 4.26 0.06 -10.77
C PHE A 72 4.76 1.48 -10.53
N GLU A 73 6.00 1.57 -10.05
CA GLU A 73 6.77 2.81 -10.02
C GLU A 73 6.98 3.34 -11.46
N GLU A 74 7.10 4.66 -11.63
CA GLU A 74 7.30 5.26 -12.96
C GLU A 74 8.58 4.76 -13.64
N ASP A 75 9.63 4.48 -12.85
CA ASP A 75 10.95 3.99 -13.27
C ASP A 75 11.08 2.45 -13.19
N ALA A 76 9.97 1.73 -13.00
CA ALA A 76 9.98 0.27 -12.85
C ALA A 76 10.49 -0.48 -14.08
N PHE A 77 10.41 0.15 -15.26
CA PHE A 77 10.73 -0.46 -16.55
C PHE A 77 11.73 0.40 -17.32
N ASP A 78 12.58 -0.25 -18.10
CA ASP A 78 13.47 0.41 -19.05
C ASP A 78 12.74 0.78 -20.36
N ASP A 79 13.46 1.41 -21.28
CA ASP A 79 12.95 1.80 -22.59
C ASP A 79 12.50 0.60 -23.45
N ALA A 80 12.98 -0.62 -23.13
CA ALA A 80 12.58 -1.85 -23.78
C ALA A 80 11.36 -2.52 -23.12
N GLY A 81 10.78 -1.91 -22.06
CA GLY A 81 9.64 -2.43 -21.33
C GLY A 81 9.98 -3.57 -20.35
N SER A 82 11.26 -3.80 -20.07
CA SER A 82 11.72 -4.82 -19.14
C SER A 82 11.87 -4.25 -17.73
N LEU A 83 11.57 -5.08 -16.71
CA LEU A 83 11.71 -4.68 -15.32
C LEU A 83 13.18 -4.38 -14.98
N THR A 84 13.43 -3.19 -14.43
CA THR A 84 14.77 -2.75 -13.97
C THR A 84 15.10 -3.28 -12.57
N LYS A 85 14.09 -3.75 -11.84
CA LYS A 85 14.18 -4.23 -10.46
C LYS A 85 13.27 -5.45 -10.27
N PRO A 86 13.50 -6.29 -9.24
CA PRO A 86 12.66 -7.46 -8.97
C PRO A 86 11.18 -7.08 -8.92
N ARG A 87 10.28 -7.92 -9.47
CA ARG A 87 8.85 -7.62 -9.61
C ARG A 87 8.19 -7.09 -8.32
N ALA A 88 8.37 -7.79 -7.22
CA ALA A 88 7.85 -7.38 -5.90
C ALA A 88 8.41 -6.03 -5.43
N ARG A 89 9.57 -5.61 -5.95
CA ARG A 89 10.20 -4.33 -5.66
C ARG A 89 9.79 -3.20 -6.60
N ALA A 90 9.22 -3.52 -7.76
CA ALA A 90 8.80 -2.56 -8.76
C ALA A 90 7.39 -1.99 -8.52
N VAL A 91 6.61 -2.61 -7.63
CA VAL A 91 5.27 -2.16 -7.26
C VAL A 91 5.37 -0.93 -6.36
N ASN A 92 4.74 0.15 -6.80
CA ASN A 92 4.49 1.36 -6.04
C ASN A 92 3.23 1.25 -5.18
N LYS A 93 2.18 0.60 -5.68
CA LYS A 93 0.86 0.65 -5.04
C LYS A 93 0.08 -0.64 -5.21
N ILE A 94 -0.68 -1.01 -4.18
CA ILE A 94 -1.67 -2.09 -4.20
C ILE A 94 -3.03 -1.48 -3.85
N GLY A 95 -4.06 -1.75 -4.65
CA GLY A 95 -5.38 -1.17 -4.40
C GLY A 95 -6.46 -1.74 -5.32
N HIS A 96 -7.73 -1.38 -5.15
CA HIS A 96 -8.25 -0.46 -4.12
C HIS A 96 -9.18 -1.14 -3.10
N TYR A 97 -9.47 -2.44 -3.30
CA TYR A 97 -10.50 -3.15 -2.51
C TYR A 97 -9.92 -4.13 -1.47
N LEU A 98 -8.70 -3.85 -0.99
CA LEU A 98 -8.04 -4.66 0.05
C LEU A 98 -8.87 -4.73 1.34
N HIS A 99 -9.52 -3.63 1.73
CA HIS A 99 -10.37 -3.55 2.93
C HIS A 99 -11.59 -4.49 2.90
N VAL A 100 -11.96 -5.02 1.74
CA VAL A 100 -13.03 -6.04 1.63
C VAL A 100 -12.45 -7.41 1.32
N LEU A 101 -11.47 -7.49 0.42
CA LEU A 101 -10.99 -8.76 -0.12
C LEU A 101 -9.84 -9.38 0.65
N SER A 102 -9.23 -8.66 1.59
CA SER A 102 -8.11 -9.16 2.38
C SER A 102 -8.39 -9.08 3.89
N PRO A 103 -8.43 -10.21 4.61
CA PRO A 103 -8.82 -10.23 6.02
C PRO A 103 -8.00 -9.32 6.94
N PRO A 104 -6.65 -9.25 6.84
CA PRO A 104 -5.86 -8.33 7.67
C PRO A 104 -6.20 -6.86 7.45
N PHE A 105 -6.51 -6.48 6.21
CA PHE A 105 -6.88 -5.11 5.85
C PHE A 105 -8.34 -4.81 6.19
N ALA A 106 -9.24 -5.80 6.10
CA ALA A 106 -10.64 -5.69 6.54
C ALA A 106 -10.76 -5.49 8.06
N HIS A 107 -9.85 -6.06 8.85
CA HIS A 107 -9.82 -5.82 10.29
C HIS A 107 -9.74 -4.33 10.63
N LEU A 108 -9.00 -3.53 9.85
CA LEU A 108 -8.80 -2.11 10.11
C LEU A 108 -10.06 -1.26 9.96
N ILE A 109 -11.08 -1.74 9.26
CA ILE A 109 -12.36 -1.04 9.09
C ILE A 109 -13.46 -1.58 10.03
N ASP A 110 -13.21 -2.68 10.74
CA ASP A 110 -14.08 -3.16 11.80
C ASP A 110 -13.76 -2.42 13.09
N ASP A 111 -14.40 -1.27 13.26
CA ASP A 111 -14.19 -0.38 14.39
C ASP A 111 -14.35 -1.08 15.76
N ALA A 112 -15.31 -2.01 15.88
CA ALA A 112 -15.51 -2.76 17.12
C ALA A 112 -14.33 -3.68 17.40
N ALA A 113 -13.83 -4.40 16.39
CA ALA A 113 -12.68 -5.27 16.52
C ALA A 113 -11.38 -4.48 16.82
N VAL A 114 -11.16 -3.35 16.14
CA VAL A 114 -9.99 -2.48 16.36
C VAL A 114 -10.00 -1.92 17.78
N ARG A 115 -11.15 -1.40 18.24
CA ARG A 115 -11.28 -0.91 19.62
C ARG A 115 -11.12 -2.00 20.67
N ALA A 116 -11.63 -3.21 20.40
CA ALA A 116 -11.43 -4.35 21.29
C ALA A 116 -9.96 -4.77 21.40
N ALA A 117 -9.17 -4.58 20.35
CA ALA A 117 -7.72 -4.78 20.35
C ALA A 117 -6.93 -3.65 21.05
N GLY A 118 -7.60 -2.59 21.50
CA GLY A 118 -6.96 -1.40 22.08
C GLY A 118 -6.28 -0.50 21.04
N GLU A 119 -6.66 -0.64 19.78
CA GLU A 119 -6.09 0.08 18.64
C GLU A 119 -6.94 1.30 18.27
N VAL A 120 -6.36 2.20 17.48
CA VAL A 120 -7.07 3.37 16.95
C VAL A 120 -7.62 3.03 15.56
N SER A 121 -8.96 2.99 15.46
CA SER A 121 -9.69 2.87 14.19
C SER A 121 -9.33 4.05 13.29
N PRO A 122 -8.82 3.83 12.07
CA PRO A 122 -8.40 4.93 11.22
C PRO A 122 -9.58 5.75 10.65
N GLY A 123 -10.83 5.32 10.78
CA GLY A 123 -12.01 6.02 10.25
C GLY A 123 -12.22 5.76 8.75
N GLU A 124 -13.43 5.31 8.40
CA GLU A 124 -13.98 5.01 7.05
C GLU A 124 -12.97 5.07 5.88
N LEU A 125 -12.32 3.94 5.61
CA LEU A 125 -11.12 3.87 4.76
C LEU A 125 -11.40 3.41 3.33
N ALA A 126 -11.09 4.26 2.35
CA ALA A 126 -10.58 3.78 1.06
C ALA A 126 -9.12 3.34 1.28
N LEU A 127 -8.93 2.10 1.71
CA LEU A 127 -7.62 1.56 2.07
C LEU A 127 -6.73 1.43 0.82
N LEU A 128 -6.03 2.50 0.53
CA LEU A 128 -5.03 2.58 -0.51
C LEU A 128 -3.67 2.27 0.11
N PHE A 129 -3.00 1.23 -0.41
CA PHE A 129 -1.64 0.86 0.00
C PHE A 129 -0.64 1.52 -0.96
N LEU A 130 0.15 2.47 -0.47
CA LEU A 130 1.34 2.97 -1.18
C LEU A 130 2.58 2.37 -0.53
N ARG A 131 3.44 1.81 -1.35
CA ARG A 131 4.76 1.37 -0.97
C ARG A 131 5.74 2.45 -1.36
N HIS A 132 6.22 3.18 -0.37
CA HIS A 132 7.32 4.11 -0.54
C HIS A 132 8.63 3.45 -0.09
N ARG A 133 9.71 3.65 -0.83
CA ARG A 133 11.05 3.25 -0.39
C ARG A 133 11.91 4.49 -0.29
N GLU A 134 12.53 4.67 0.86
CA GLU A 134 13.55 5.71 1.03
C GLU A 134 14.88 5.03 1.32
N THR A 135 15.92 5.45 0.61
CA THR A 135 17.28 4.98 0.85
C THR A 135 18.04 6.10 1.54
N LEU A 136 18.34 5.90 2.83
CA LEU A 136 19.14 6.80 3.64
C LEU A 136 20.53 6.17 3.81
N GLY A 137 21.46 6.52 2.93
CA GLY A 137 22.79 5.90 2.88
C GLY A 137 22.70 4.44 2.39
N GLU A 138 23.16 3.49 3.20
CA GLU A 138 23.07 2.05 2.89
C GLU A 138 21.75 1.40 3.35
N ILE A 139 20.91 2.15 4.06
CA ILE A 139 19.66 1.63 4.63
C ILE A 139 18.53 1.90 3.65
N THR A 140 17.91 0.86 3.11
CA THR A 140 16.60 1.01 2.47
C THR A 140 15.51 0.75 3.50
N VAL A 141 14.70 1.76 3.76
CA VAL A 141 13.47 1.60 4.53
C VAL A 141 12.33 1.40 3.55
N THR A 142 11.55 0.33 3.74
CA THR A 142 10.29 0.18 3.03
C THR A 142 9.19 0.65 3.95
N TYR A 143 8.38 1.57 3.44
CA TYR A 143 7.21 2.04 4.12
C TYR A 143 5.96 1.56 3.42
N VAL A 144 4.97 1.23 4.23
CA VAL A 144 3.60 1.06 3.79
C VAL A 144 2.82 2.26 4.27
N ASP A 145 2.23 3.01 3.35
CA ASP A 145 1.22 4.00 3.65
C ASP A 145 -0.15 3.39 3.46
N ILE A 146 -1.00 3.55 4.46
CA ILE A 146 -2.44 3.33 4.34
C ILE A 146 -3.06 4.71 4.11
N MET A 147 -3.97 4.90 3.14
CA MET A 147 -4.71 6.17 3.06
C MET A 147 -6.06 6.09 3.75
N VAL A 148 -6.39 7.19 4.43
CA VAL A 148 -7.59 7.45 5.23
C VAL A 148 -8.24 8.72 4.71
N GLU A 149 -9.42 8.65 4.11
CA GLU A 149 -10.20 9.87 3.75
C GLU A 149 -9.38 10.92 2.96
N GLY A 150 -8.47 10.48 2.08
CA GLY A 150 -7.58 11.38 1.32
C GLY A 150 -6.37 11.92 2.09
N GLU A 151 -6.19 11.57 3.36
CA GLU A 151 -4.98 11.78 4.15
C GLU A 151 -4.08 10.52 4.13
N ILE A 152 -2.75 10.70 4.08
CA ILE A 152 -1.77 9.62 4.19
C ILE A 152 -1.69 9.23 5.67
N GLY A 153 -2.13 8.02 6.02
CA GLY A 153 -2.36 7.60 7.40
C GLY A 153 -1.90 6.17 7.70
N ILE A 154 -0.76 6.07 8.39
CA ILE A 154 -0.02 4.89 8.89
C ILE A 154 1.15 4.55 7.98
N LEU A 155 2.35 4.91 8.47
CA LEU A 155 3.64 4.50 7.96
C LEU A 155 4.08 3.21 8.68
N LEU A 156 4.12 2.05 8.01
CA LEU A 156 4.70 0.82 8.57
C LEU A 156 6.13 0.62 8.05
N PHE A 157 7.10 0.53 8.95
CA PHE A 157 8.51 0.29 8.63
C PHE A 157 8.76 -1.22 8.47
N VAL A 158 9.39 -1.62 7.36
CA VAL A 158 9.99 -2.95 7.16
C VAL A 158 11.51 -2.84 7.23
#